data_AF-A0A2H9MEI7-F1
#
_entry.id   AF-A0A2H9MEI7-F1
#
_cell.length_a   1.000
_cell.length_b   1.000
_cell.length_c   1.000
_cell.angle_alpha   90.00
_cell.angle_beta   90.00
_cell.angle_gamma   90.00
#
_symmetry.space_group_name_H-M   'P 1'
#
loop_
_entity.id
_entity.type
_entity.pdbx_description
1 polymer ?
#
loop_
_entity_poly.entity_id
_entity_poly.type
_entity_poly.pdbx_seq_one_letter_code
_entity_poly.pdbx_strand_id
1 'polypeptide(L)' 'MESPGQIVSGYMGRRVFQRIYRKKDEEMLPRVICDEVDEEKVVITAYLTSQIDRYWREEK' A
#
# COMPACT_ATOMS: atom_id res chain seq x y z
N MET A 1 -0.54 -5.40 7.95
CA MET A 1 0.81 -4.82 7.73
C MET A 1 1.11 -3.91 8.89
N GLU A 2 2.14 -4.22 9.68
CA GLU A 2 2.38 -3.55 10.98
C GLU A 2 3.21 -2.26 10.85
N SER A 3 4.03 -2.14 9.79
CA SER A 3 4.87 -0.96 9.54
C SER A 3 4.88 -0.65 8.03
N PRO A 4 3.93 0.19 7.53
CA PRO A 4 3.97 0.72 6.16
C PRO A 4 5.25 1.54 5.95
N GLY A 5 5.88 1.39 4.79
CA GLY A 5 6.92 2.32 4.34
C GLY A 5 6.33 3.61 3.76
N GLN A 6 5.10 3.54 3.24
CA GLN A 6 4.37 4.67 2.71
C GLN A 6 2.86 4.47 2.87
N ILE A 7 2.14 5.55 3.15
CA ILE A 7 0.68 5.61 3.15
C ILE A 7 0.26 6.64 2.11
N VAL A 8 -0.59 6.27 1.16
CA VAL A 8 -1.10 7.18 0.13
C VAL A 8 -2.62 7.15 0.05
N SER A 9 -3.23 8.25 -0.39
CA SER A 9 -4.65 8.28 -0.71
C SER A 9 -4.94 7.45 -1.97
N GLY A 10 -5.92 6.56 -1.86
CA GLY A 10 -6.52 5.82 -2.96
C GLY A 10 -7.77 6.51 -3.50
N TYR A 11 -8.44 5.84 -4.44
CA TYR A 11 -9.73 6.29 -4.94
C TYR A 11 -10.82 6.22 -3.87
N MET A 12 -11.80 7.11 -3.95
CA MET A 12 -12.98 7.15 -3.06
C MET A 12 -12.64 7.30 -1.56
N GLY A 13 -11.58 8.06 -1.23
CA GLY A 13 -11.21 8.32 0.17
C GLY A 13 -10.47 7.19 0.87
N ARG A 14 -10.20 6.07 0.17
CA ARG A 14 -9.46 4.93 0.71
C ARG A 14 -8.03 5.29 1.06
N ARG A 15 -7.45 4.56 2.02
CA ARG A 15 -6.01 4.62 2.33
C ARG A 15 -5.30 3.38 1.80
N VAL A 16 -4.18 3.58 1.12
CA VAL A 16 -3.32 2.50 0.66
C VAL A 16 -2.06 2.50 1.50
N PHE A 17 -1.88 1.42 2.25
CA PHE A 17 -0.69 1.16 3.03
C PHE A 17 0.23 0.27 2.21
N GLN A 18 1.45 0.71 1.96
CA GLN A 18 2.41 -0.04 1.14
C GLN A 18 3.83 0.04 1.69
N ARG A 19 4.67 -0.93 1.32
CA ARG A 19 6.08 -0.96 1.70
C ARG A 19 6.89 -1.69 0.63
N ILE A 20 8.02 -1.13 0.22
CA ILE A 20 8.97 -1.85 -0.62
C ILE A 20 9.59 -2.98 0.22
N TYR A 21 9.45 -4.20 -0.27
CA TYR A 21 9.97 -5.42 0.33
C TYR A 21 10.95 -6.06 -0.65
N ARG A 22 12.21 -6.19 -0.23
CA ARG A 22 13.27 -6.80 -1.04
C ARG A 22 13.55 -8.20 -0.52
N LYS A 23 13.39 -9.21 -1.39
CA LYS A 23 13.72 -10.61 -1.06
C LYS A 23 14.66 -11.16 -2.12
N LYS A 24 15.87 -11.51 -1.70
CA LYS A 24 16.97 -11.87 -2.60
C LYS A 24 17.26 -10.70 -3.56
N ASP A 25 16.94 -10.87 -4.83
CA ASP A 25 17.24 -9.93 -5.92
C ASP A 25 15.99 -9.26 -6.49
N GLU A 26 14.80 -9.56 -5.96
CA GLU A 26 13.55 -8.98 -6.44
C GLU A 26 12.97 -8.01 -5.42
N GLU A 27 12.52 -6.85 -5.93
CA GLU A 27 11.77 -5.86 -5.17
C GLU A 27 10.29 -6.03 -5.45
N MET A 28 9.52 -6.16 -4.38
CA MET A 28 8.07 -6.32 -4.42
C MET A 28 7.41 -5.27 -3.55
N LEU A 29 6.15 -4.97 -3.87
CA LEU A 29 5.35 -3.98 -3.18
C LEU A 29 4.05 -4.61 -2.67
N PRO A 30 4.03 -5.13 -1.43
CA PRO A 30 2.78 -5.41 -0.74
C PRO A 30 1.97 -4.11 -0.60
N ARG A 31 0.71 -4.15 -1.06
CA ARG A 31 -0.26 -3.06 -0.96
C ARG A 31 -1.48 -3.57 -0.21
N VAL A 32 -1.90 -2.84 0.82
CA VAL A 32 -3.13 -3.08 1.58
C VAL A 32 -4.01 -1.84 1.45
N ILE A 33 -5.17 -2.01 0.83
CA ILE A 33 -6.14 -0.96 0.60
C ILE A 33 -7.21 -1.09 1.69
N CYS A 34 -7.38 -0.03 2.47
CA CYS A 34 -8.39 0.05 3.51
C CYS A 34 -9.40 1.14 3.20
N ASP A 35 -10.65 0.87 3.55
CA ASP A 35 -11.68 1.88 3.73
C ASP A 35 -11.81 2.23 5.21
N GLU A 36 -12.33 3.42 5.47
CA GLU A 36 -12.76 3.83 6.81
C GLU A 36 -14.28 3.87 6.84
N VAL A 37 -14.86 2.99 7.64
CA VAL A 37 -16.30 2.92 7.85
C VAL A 37 -16.53 2.98 9.34
N ASP A 38 -17.24 4.01 9.81
CA ASP A 38 -17.64 4.17 11.21
C ASP A 38 -16.48 3.97 12.21
N GLU A 39 -15.36 4.64 11.96
CA GLU A 39 -14.11 4.58 12.76
C GLU A 39 -13.34 3.23 12.69
N GLU A 40 -13.88 2.22 12.02
CA GLU A 40 -13.21 0.96 11.75
C GLU A 40 -12.43 0.97 10.42
N LYS A 41 -11.26 0.34 10.42
CA LYS A 41 -10.46 0.14 9.20
C LYS A 41 -10.81 -1.20 8.57
N VAL A 42 -11.53 -1.17 7.46
CA VAL A 42 -11.91 -2.38 6.72
C VAL A 42 -10.90 -2.61 5.60
N VAL A 43 -10.23 -3.76 5.60
CA VAL A 43 -9.35 -4.16 4.49
C VAL A 43 -10.23 -4.55 3.29
N ILE A 44 -10.13 -3.80 2.21
CA ILE A 44 -10.86 -4.08 0.96
C ILE A 44 -10.09 -5.06 0.09
N THR A 45 -8.78 -4.86 -0.04
CA THR A 45 -7.93 -5.72 -0.86
C THR A 45 -6.49 -5.64 -0.39
N ALA A 46 -5.82 -6.78 -0.37
CA ALA A 46 -4.37 -6.86 -0.23
C ALA A 46 -3.79 -7.65 -1.41
N TYR A 47 -2.71 -7.14 -1.99
CA TYR A 47 -2.02 -7.84 -3.07
C TYR A 47 -0.53 -7.47 -3.12
N LEU A 48 0.22 -8.29 -3.84
CA LEU A 48 1.64 -8.12 -4.08
C LEU A 48 1.86 -7.75 -5.56
N THR A 49 2.74 -6.79 -5.83
CA THR A 49 3.07 -6.39 -7.21
C THR A 49 4.54 -6.01 -7.34
N SER A 50 5.13 -6.19 -8.52
CA SER A 50 6.46 -5.69 -8.87
C SER A 50 6.43 -4.29 -9.51
N GLN A 51 5.24 -3.71 -9.76
CA GLN A 51 5.08 -2.39 -10.38
C GLN A 51 5.35 -1.25 -9.38
N ILE A 52 6.55 -1.17 -8.82
CA ILE A 52 6.92 -0.19 -7.79
C ILE A 52 6.78 1.24 -8.31
N ASP A 53 7.36 1.54 -9.47
CA ASP A 53 7.38 2.90 -10.07
C ASP A 53 5.99 3.47 -10.34
N ARG A 54 5.01 2.60 -10.59
CA ARG A 54 3.62 3.01 -10.83
C ARG A 54 2.94 3.49 -9.54
N TYR A 55 3.36 2.95 -8.42
CA TYR A 55 2.57 2.91 -7.18
C TYR A 55 3.25 3.61 -6.01
N TRP A 56 4.57 3.59 -5.97
CA TRP A 56 5.38 4.35 -5.03
C TRP A 56 5.36 5.82 -5.44
N ARG A 57 4.97 6.70 -4.52
CA ARG A 57 4.97 8.14 -4.79
C ARG A 57 6.29 8.70 -4.27
N GLU A 58 7.17 9.13 -5.16
CA GLU A 58 8.33 9.91 -4.75
C GLU A 58 7.83 11.24 -4.16
N GLU A 59 8.27 11.60 -2.96
CA GLU A 59 8.01 12.93 -2.41
C GLU A 59 8.76 13.94 -3.29
N LYS A 60 8.03 14.90 -3.87
CA LYS A 60 8.60 16.04 -4.59
C LYS A 60 9.04 17.12 -3.62
#